data_AF-A0A523Q9J2-F1
#
_entry.id   AF-A0A523Q9J2-F1
#
_cell.length_a   1.000
_cell.length_b   1.000
_cell.length_c   1.000
_cell.angle_alpha   90.00
_cell.angle_beta   90.00
_cell.angle_gamma   90.00
#
_symmetry.space_group_name_H-M   'P 1'
#
loop_
_entity.id
_entity.type
_entity.pdbx_description
1 polymer ?
#
loop_
_entity_poly.entity_id
_entity_poly.type
_entity_poly.pdbx_seq_one_letter_code
_entity_poly.pdbx_strand_id
1 'polypeptide(L)'
;MNHWQAVLRERLAREPLEAPVLGVALHCAEPVFTAASSGELFPELSGPDHQGLLCLIDRLQARLGTAAVHGLSGVADHRPERATQVRPVQWPRGAERAAPAAELPPRITRPAWLLPEPQALPERQGRPWLQGQPLRLLEGPERIETGWWDGGLTARDYFIAGLPSGHLCWIFKPRLPAAAGAGGWFLQGWFG
;
A
#
# COMPACT_ATOMS: atom_id res chain seq x y z
N MET A 1 28.83 -1.07 -14.97
CA MET A 1 28.23 -2.41 -15.05
C MET A 1 26.83 -2.24 -15.60
N ASN A 2 26.51 -2.85 -16.75
CA ASN A 2 25.19 -2.66 -17.36
C ASN A 2 24.14 -3.45 -16.58
N HIS A 3 22.91 -2.92 -16.45
CA HIS A 3 21.82 -3.45 -15.62
C HIS A 3 21.62 -4.98 -15.75
N TRP A 4 21.54 -5.49 -16.98
CA TRP A 4 21.34 -6.91 -17.25
C TRP A 4 22.44 -7.80 -16.66
N GLN A 5 23.68 -7.34 -16.59
CA GLN A 5 24.80 -8.10 -16.01
C GLN A 5 24.62 -8.27 -14.50
N ALA A 6 24.08 -7.24 -13.83
CA ALA A 6 23.77 -7.30 -12.41
C ALA A 6 22.63 -8.29 -12.15
N VAL A 7 21.57 -8.25 -12.97
CA VAL A 7 20.45 -9.21 -12.88
C VAL A 7 20.92 -10.64 -13.10
N LEU A 8 21.71 -10.89 -14.15
CA LEU A 8 22.22 -12.22 -14.48
C LEU A 8 23.07 -12.79 -13.33
N ARG A 9 23.91 -11.96 -12.71
CA ARG A 9 24.73 -12.36 -11.57
C ARG A 9 23.90 -12.81 -10.38
N GLU A 10 22.87 -12.05 -10.01
CA GLU A 10 22.00 -12.41 -8.88
C GLU A 10 21.23 -13.70 -9.16
N ARG A 11 20.82 -13.94 -10.42
CA ARG A 11 20.19 -15.21 -10.80
C ARG A 11 21.16 -16.39 -10.71
N LEU A 12 22.32 -16.28 -11.34
CA LEU A 12 23.33 -17.37 -11.35
C LEU A 12 23.79 -17.72 -9.94
N ALA A 13 23.86 -16.75 -9.03
CA ALA A 13 24.20 -17.01 -7.63
C ALA A 13 23.19 -17.92 -6.88
N ARG A 14 21.98 -18.10 -7.41
CA ARG A 14 20.93 -18.96 -6.83
C ARG A 14 20.81 -20.31 -7.52
N GLU A 15 21.32 -20.43 -8.73
CA GLU A 15 21.22 -21.66 -9.51
C GLU A 15 22.39 -22.57 -9.14
N PRO A 16 22.15 -23.74 -8.53
CA PRO A 16 23.21 -24.68 -8.26
C PRO A 16 23.76 -25.22 -9.58
N LEU A 17 25.04 -24.97 -9.84
CA LEU A 17 25.75 -25.51 -10.98
C LEU A 17 26.37 -26.85 -10.57
N GLU A 18 25.92 -27.94 -11.17
CA GLU A 18 26.42 -29.29 -10.86
C GLU A 18 27.89 -29.50 -11.27
N ALA A 19 28.41 -28.64 -12.16
CA ALA A 19 29.77 -28.67 -12.65
C ALA A 19 30.26 -27.27 -13.08
N PRO A 20 31.57 -27.08 -13.27
CA PRO A 20 32.11 -25.84 -13.83
C PRO A 20 31.54 -25.51 -15.21
N VAL A 21 31.21 -24.24 -15.44
CA VAL A 21 30.62 -23.75 -16.69
C VAL A 21 31.69 -23.06 -17.55
N LEU A 22 31.78 -23.45 -18.83
CA LEU A 22 32.76 -22.92 -19.79
C LEU A 22 32.26 -21.66 -20.54
N GLY A 23 30.95 -21.41 -20.53
CA GLY A 23 30.36 -20.26 -21.20
C GLY A 23 28.89 -20.05 -20.83
N VAL A 24 28.42 -18.82 -20.98
CA VAL A 24 27.03 -18.41 -20.75
C VAL A 24 26.52 -17.70 -22.00
N ALA A 25 25.34 -18.09 -22.48
CA ALA A 25 24.66 -17.43 -23.58
C ALA A 25 23.32 -16.86 -23.10
N LEU A 26 22.97 -15.66 -23.58
CA LEU A 26 21.66 -15.07 -23.37
C LEU A 26 20.84 -15.23 -24.64
N HIS A 27 19.69 -15.89 -24.54
CA HIS A 27 18.74 -16.03 -25.65
C HIS A 27 17.49 -15.19 -25.37
N CYS A 28 17.10 -14.36 -26.34
CA CYS A 28 15.87 -13.57 -26.31
C CYS A 28 15.06 -13.95 -27.55
N ALA A 29 13.97 -14.71 -27.34
CA ALA A 29 13.12 -15.18 -28.44
C ALA A 29 12.24 -14.06 -28.99
N GLU A 30 11.77 -13.16 -28.12
CA GLU A 30 10.84 -12.09 -28.46
C GLU A 30 11.37 -10.73 -27.96
N PRO A 31 12.28 -10.09 -28.72
CA PRO A 31 12.75 -8.76 -28.37
C PRO A 31 11.63 -7.74 -28.60
N VAL A 32 11.09 -7.20 -27.52
CA VAL A 32 10.20 -6.03 -27.59
C VAL A 32 11.06 -4.77 -27.62
N PHE A 33 11.06 -4.09 -28.75
CA PHE A 33 11.66 -2.77 -28.85
C PHE A 33 10.65 -1.76 -28.30
N THR A 34 11.02 -1.08 -27.23
CA THR A 34 10.26 0.08 -26.76
C THR A 34 10.29 1.13 -27.87
N ALA A 35 9.12 1.59 -28.32
CA ALA A 35 9.05 2.77 -29.18
C ALA A 35 9.86 3.90 -28.51
N ALA A 36 10.64 4.65 -29.29
CA ALA A 36 11.35 5.82 -28.80
C ALA A 36 10.36 6.61 -27.93
N SER A 37 10.76 6.94 -26.70
CA SER A 37 9.95 7.71 -25.77
C SER A 37 9.33 8.87 -26.54
N SER A 38 8.02 8.82 -26.82
CA SER A 38 7.33 9.95 -27.41
C SER A 38 7.67 11.12 -26.53
N GLY A 39 8.43 12.08 -27.07
CA GLY A 39 9.09 13.14 -26.30
C GLY A 39 8.14 13.61 -25.23
N GLU A 40 8.46 13.26 -23.98
CA GLU A 40 7.56 13.58 -22.90
C GLU A 40 7.45 15.09 -22.85
N LEU A 41 6.22 15.61 -22.77
CA LEU A 41 5.98 17.05 -22.63
C LEU A 41 6.68 17.62 -21.38
N PHE A 42 7.02 16.76 -20.41
CA PHE A 42 7.76 17.09 -19.19
C PHE A 42 8.77 15.99 -18.84
N PRO A 43 9.98 15.99 -19.43
CA PRO A 43 11.03 15.00 -19.17
C PRO A 43 11.49 14.97 -17.70
N GLU A 44 11.26 16.06 -16.98
CA GLU A 44 11.62 16.25 -15.58
C GLU A 44 10.79 15.38 -14.62
N LEU A 45 9.59 14.93 -15.04
CA LEU A 45 8.73 14.04 -14.25
C LEU A 45 9.12 12.55 -14.40
N SER A 46 9.81 12.19 -15.49
CA SER A 46 10.44 10.89 -15.67
C SER A 46 11.93 10.98 -15.33
N GLY A 47 12.20 11.35 -14.08
CA GLY A 47 13.56 11.49 -13.59
C GLY A 47 14.36 10.17 -13.61
N PRO A 48 15.69 10.26 -13.51
CA PRO A 48 16.59 9.09 -13.38
C PRO A 48 16.20 8.12 -12.23
N ASP A 49 15.47 8.61 -11.24
CA ASP A 49 14.94 7.84 -10.11
C ASP A 49 14.00 6.71 -10.56
N HIS A 50 13.24 6.91 -11.63
CA HIS A 50 12.34 5.89 -12.17
C HIS A 50 13.13 4.69 -12.70
N GLN A 51 14.19 4.95 -13.47
CA GLN A 51 15.07 3.91 -13.99
C GLN A 51 15.83 3.20 -12.85
N GLY A 52 16.26 3.95 -11.83
CA GLY A 52 16.91 3.39 -10.64
C GLY A 52 16.02 2.41 -9.88
N LEU A 53 14.74 2.77 -9.67
CA LEU A 53 13.75 1.91 -9.01
C LEU A 53 13.51 0.61 -9.79
N LEU A 54 13.37 0.70 -11.12
CA LEU A 54 13.20 -0.48 -11.98
C LEU A 54 14.43 -1.41 -11.88
N CYS A 55 15.64 -0.84 -11.94
CA CYS A 55 16.87 -1.62 -11.79
C CYS A 55 16.94 -2.32 -10.43
N LEU A 56 16.50 -1.65 -9.36
CA LEU A 56 16.44 -2.20 -8.02
C LEU A 56 15.45 -3.37 -7.94
N ILE A 57 14.23 -3.20 -8.46
CA ILE A 57 13.19 -4.23 -8.46
C ILE A 57 13.68 -5.48 -9.19
N ASP A 58 14.24 -5.33 -10.39
CA ASP A 58 14.76 -6.46 -11.19
C ASP A 58 15.85 -7.23 -10.45
N ARG A 59 16.76 -6.53 -9.77
CA ARG A 59 17.82 -7.15 -8.95
C ARG A 59 17.23 -7.88 -7.75
N LEU A 60 16.28 -7.28 -7.03
CA LEU A 60 15.62 -7.90 -5.90
C LEU A 60 14.86 -9.16 -6.34
N GLN A 61 14.14 -9.12 -7.47
CA GLN A 61 13.43 -10.27 -8.01
C GLN A 61 14.39 -11.38 -8.47
N ALA A 62 15.52 -11.03 -9.08
CA ALA A 62 16.54 -12.02 -9.45
C ALA A 62 17.12 -12.72 -8.21
N ARG A 63 17.38 -11.98 -7.13
CA ARG A 63 17.98 -12.49 -5.89
C ARG A 63 17.00 -13.24 -4.97
N LEU A 64 15.78 -12.74 -4.82
CA LEU A 64 14.81 -13.28 -3.85
C LEU A 64 13.73 -14.13 -4.51
N GLY A 65 13.47 -13.92 -5.79
CA GLY A 65 12.40 -14.54 -6.56
C GLY A 65 11.29 -13.53 -6.84
N THR A 66 10.61 -13.70 -7.96
CA THR A 66 9.53 -12.79 -8.38
C THR A 66 8.38 -12.75 -7.37
N ALA A 67 8.08 -13.87 -6.71
CA ALA A 67 7.06 -13.96 -5.68
C ALA A 67 7.47 -13.35 -4.32
N ALA A 68 8.75 -12.97 -4.13
CA ALA A 68 9.23 -12.41 -2.86
C ALA A 68 9.16 -10.87 -2.84
N VAL A 69 9.05 -10.22 -4.00
CA VAL A 69 9.04 -8.76 -4.12
C VAL A 69 7.61 -8.30 -4.36
N HIS A 70 7.08 -7.53 -3.42
CA HIS A 70 5.68 -7.09 -3.42
C HIS A 70 5.56 -5.56 -3.47
N GLY A 71 4.45 -5.09 -4.04
CA GLY A 71 4.04 -3.70 -4.07
C GLY A 71 2.66 -3.53 -3.43
N LEU A 72 2.34 -2.29 -3.09
CA LEU A 72 1.03 -1.89 -2.62
C LEU A 72 0.20 -1.39 -3.80
N SER A 73 -1.06 -1.81 -3.89
CA SER A 73 -2.02 -1.27 -4.85
C SER A 73 -3.32 -0.90 -4.14
N GLY A 74 -3.94 0.18 -4.60
CA GLY A 74 -5.26 0.58 -4.15
C GLY A 74 -6.33 -0.37 -4.67
N VAL A 75 -7.31 -0.64 -3.82
CA VAL A 75 -8.53 -1.36 -4.16
C VAL A 75 -9.68 -0.38 -4.00
N ALA A 76 -10.64 -0.40 -4.92
CA ALA A 76 -11.86 0.39 -4.83
C ALA A 76 -12.83 -0.20 -3.77
N ASP A 77 -12.35 -0.29 -2.52
CA ASP A 77 -13.13 -0.66 -1.34
C ASP A 77 -13.04 0.48 -0.34
N HIS A 78 -14.18 0.90 0.20
CA HIS A 78 -14.21 2.00 1.17
C HIS A 78 -13.72 1.57 2.55
N ARG A 79 -13.72 0.26 2.88
CA ARG A 79 -13.21 -0.25 4.15
C ARG A 79 -11.70 -0.06 4.21
N PRO A 80 -11.16 0.64 5.22
CA PRO A 80 -9.74 0.96 5.25
C PRO A 80 -8.85 -0.29 5.26
N GLU A 81 -9.30 -1.38 5.88
CA GLU A 81 -8.57 -2.66 5.93
C GLU A 81 -8.52 -3.38 4.58
N ARG A 82 -9.38 -3.02 3.63
CA ARG A 82 -9.52 -3.66 2.31
C ARG A 82 -9.22 -2.70 1.15
N ALA A 83 -8.97 -1.43 1.44
CA ALA A 83 -8.65 -0.39 0.47
C ALA A 83 -7.24 -0.53 -0.13
N THR A 84 -6.39 -1.36 0.47
CA THR A 84 -5.03 -1.63 -0.01
C THR A 84 -4.81 -3.13 -0.07
N GLN A 85 -4.10 -3.57 -1.09
CA GLN A 85 -3.68 -4.96 -1.24
C GLN A 85 -2.18 -5.05 -1.55
N VAL A 86 -1.54 -6.04 -0.94
CA VAL A 86 -0.16 -6.42 -1.25
C VAL A 86 -0.22 -7.41 -2.40
N ARG A 87 0.48 -7.10 -3.51
CA ARG A 87 0.59 -8.01 -4.66
C ARG A 87 2.03 -8.13 -5.11
N PRO A 88 2.46 -9.26 -5.70
CA PRO A 88 3.76 -9.35 -6.34
C PRO A 88 3.94 -8.19 -7.31
N VAL A 89 5.12 -7.56 -7.32
CA VAL A 89 5.39 -6.45 -8.23
C VAL A 89 5.36 -6.97 -9.66
N GLN A 90 4.30 -6.59 -10.38
CA GLN A 90 4.17 -6.78 -11.82
C GLN A 90 4.26 -5.39 -12.43
N TRP A 91 5.47 -5.00 -12.84
CA TRP A 91 5.63 -3.76 -13.57
C TRP A 91 5.24 -3.97 -15.03
N PRO A 92 4.39 -3.10 -15.63
CA PRO A 92 4.09 -3.20 -17.05
C PRO A 92 5.38 -3.08 -17.86
N ARG A 93 5.75 -4.17 -18.54
CA ARG A 93 6.86 -4.19 -19.49
C ARG A 93 6.36 -3.66 -20.82
N GLY A 94 6.12 -2.35 -20.89
CA GLY A 94 5.60 -1.67 -22.07
C GLY A 94 4.91 -0.37 -21.73
N ALA A 95 4.56 0.41 -22.75
CA ALA A 95 3.85 1.69 -22.63
C ALA A 95 2.38 1.55 -22.18
N GLU A 96 2.08 0.60 -21.29
CA GLU A 96 0.88 0.67 -20.46
C GLU A 96 1.14 1.77 -19.43
N ARG A 97 0.98 3.01 -19.90
CA ARG A 97 0.78 4.17 -19.06
C ARG A 97 -0.28 3.76 -18.04
N ALA A 98 0.09 3.80 -16.76
CA ALA A 98 -0.88 3.80 -15.69
C ALA A 98 -2.01 4.73 -16.13
N ALA A 99 -3.23 4.19 -16.22
CA ALA A 99 -4.38 4.98 -16.63
C ALA A 99 -4.32 6.31 -15.86
N PRO A 100 -4.51 7.46 -16.53
CA PRO A 100 -4.41 8.76 -15.88
C PRO A 100 -5.21 8.67 -14.59
N ALA A 101 -4.57 9.03 -13.46
CA ALA A 101 -5.18 8.92 -12.15
C ALA A 101 -6.58 9.53 -12.26
N ALA A 102 -7.60 8.66 -12.27
CA ALA A 102 -8.99 9.08 -12.36
C ALA A 102 -9.17 10.16 -11.30
N GLU A 103 -9.82 11.27 -11.67
CA GLU A 103 -10.00 12.45 -10.81
C GLU A 103 -10.11 12.01 -9.36
N LEU A 104 -9.02 12.25 -8.61
CA LEU A 104 -8.91 11.72 -7.27
C LEU A 104 -10.13 12.27 -6.52
N PRO A 105 -11.01 11.39 -5.98
CA PRO A 105 -12.12 11.87 -5.19
C PRO A 105 -11.57 12.80 -4.09
N PRO A 106 -12.37 13.76 -3.61
CA PRO A 106 -11.94 14.75 -2.64
C PRO A 106 -11.10 14.08 -1.55
N ARG A 107 -9.92 14.64 -1.27
CA ARG A 107 -8.91 14.03 -0.40
C ARG A 107 -9.50 13.80 0.99
N ILE A 108 -10.01 12.60 1.23
CA ILE A 108 -10.36 12.16 2.58
C ILE A 108 -9.05 11.82 3.28
N THR A 109 -8.74 12.54 4.36
CA THR A 109 -7.51 12.34 5.11
C THR A 109 -7.60 11.05 5.92
N ARG A 110 -7.02 9.97 5.36
CA ARG A 110 -6.93 8.66 6.02
C ARG A 110 -5.49 8.43 6.51
N PRO A 111 -5.30 7.79 7.67
CA PRO A 111 -3.98 7.49 8.17
C PRO A 111 -3.26 6.48 7.28
N ALA A 112 -1.94 6.63 7.13
CA ALA A 112 -1.11 5.64 6.44
C ALA A 112 -0.90 4.37 7.29
N TRP A 113 -0.99 4.50 8.61
CA TRP A 113 -0.78 3.42 9.56
C TRP A 113 -2.09 2.97 10.20
N LEU A 114 -2.55 1.79 9.80
CA LEU A 114 -3.68 1.10 10.41
C LEU A 114 -3.18 0.04 11.39
N LEU A 115 -3.89 -0.12 12.50
CA LEU A 115 -3.70 -1.26 13.39
C LEU A 115 -4.24 -2.53 12.71
N PRO A 116 -3.58 -3.69 12.87
CA PRO A 116 -4.09 -4.96 12.37
C PRO A 116 -5.49 -5.28 12.89
N GLU A 117 -5.74 -4.95 14.17
CA GLU A 117 -7.04 -5.05 14.80
C GLU A 117 -7.39 -3.73 15.52
N PRO A 118 -8.63 -3.23 15.39
CA PRO A 118 -9.05 -2.04 16.10
C PRO A 118 -8.98 -2.21 17.63
N GLN A 119 -8.35 -1.26 18.31
CA GLN A 119 -8.22 -1.29 19.77
C GLN A 119 -9.39 -0.58 20.44
N ALA A 120 -10.12 -1.26 21.33
CA ALA A 120 -11.17 -0.64 22.13
C ALA A 120 -10.62 0.48 23.03
N LEU A 121 -11.31 1.62 23.05
CA LEU A 121 -10.97 2.78 23.86
C LEU A 121 -11.95 2.93 25.02
N PRO A 122 -11.46 3.16 26.25
CA PRO A 122 -12.34 3.50 27.36
C PRO A 122 -13.04 4.84 27.11
N GLU A 123 -14.32 4.90 27.45
CA GLU A 123 -15.10 6.13 27.44
C GLU A 123 -15.28 6.63 28.87
N ARG A 124 -14.90 7.88 29.13
CA ARG A 124 -15.13 8.54 30.43
C ARG A 124 -15.78 9.88 30.18
N GLN A 125 -16.90 10.14 30.86
CA GLN A 125 -17.67 11.38 30.72
C GLN A 125 -18.06 11.69 29.25
N GLY A 126 -18.41 10.66 28.47
CA GLY A 126 -18.81 10.81 27.07
C GLY A 126 -17.66 11.04 26.09
N ARG A 127 -16.40 10.91 26.52
CA ARG A 127 -15.21 11.14 25.69
C ARG A 127 -14.35 9.89 25.61
N PRO A 128 -13.77 9.57 24.43
CA PRO A 128 -12.79 8.50 24.33
C PRO A 128 -11.47 8.91 24.97
N TRP A 129 -10.83 7.96 25.65
CA TRP A 129 -9.53 8.13 26.29
C TRP A 129 -8.53 7.15 25.72
N LEU A 130 -7.29 7.60 25.56
CA LEU A 130 -6.17 6.77 25.10
C LEU A 130 -4.97 7.07 25.98
N GLN A 131 -4.30 6.02 26.46
CA GLN A 131 -3.12 6.12 27.33
C GLN A 131 -3.36 7.01 28.58
N GLY A 132 -4.56 6.97 29.14
CA GLY A 132 -4.92 7.76 30.32
C GLY A 132 -5.20 9.24 30.06
N GLN A 133 -5.23 9.67 28.79
CA GLN A 133 -5.53 11.05 28.39
C GLN A 133 -6.83 11.14 27.59
N PRO A 134 -7.62 12.22 27.74
CA PRO A 134 -8.82 12.44 26.93
C PRO A 134 -8.43 12.80 25.49
N LEU A 135 -9.11 12.18 24.53
CA LEU A 135 -8.98 12.54 23.12
C LEU A 135 -9.90 13.72 22.78
N ARG A 136 -9.39 14.65 21.97
CA ARG A 136 -10.18 15.72 21.37
C ARG A 136 -10.57 15.31 19.94
N LEU A 137 -11.85 15.22 19.65
CA LEU A 137 -12.32 15.08 18.26
C LEU A 137 -12.01 16.36 17.48
N LEU A 138 -11.37 16.22 16.34
CA LEU A 138 -10.92 17.33 15.49
C LEU A 138 -11.71 17.37 14.18
N GLU A 139 -11.96 16.21 13.56
CA GLU A 139 -12.67 16.09 12.29
C GLU A 139 -13.56 14.84 12.28
N GLY A 140 -14.65 14.87 11.51
CA GLY A 140 -15.59 13.77 11.32
C GLY A 140 -17.06 14.15 11.59
N PRO A 141 -18.00 13.21 11.39
CA PRO A 141 -17.75 11.81 11.03
C PRO A 141 -17.51 11.58 9.53
N GLU A 142 -16.49 10.79 9.18
CA GLU A 142 -16.49 10.03 7.92
C GLU A 142 -17.33 8.77 8.12
N ARG A 143 -18.45 8.66 7.41
CA ARG A 143 -19.35 7.52 7.51
C ARG A 143 -19.00 6.45 6.49
N ILE A 144 -18.72 5.24 6.97
CA ILE A 144 -18.49 4.07 6.13
C ILE A 144 -19.60 3.05 6.40
N GLU A 145 -20.42 2.80 5.38
CA GLU A 145 -21.48 1.79 5.34
C GLU A 145 -21.32 0.94 4.08
N THR A 146 -20.83 -0.29 4.24
CA THR A 146 -20.49 -1.14 3.09
C THR A 146 -20.37 -2.62 3.51
N GLY A 147 -20.20 -3.52 2.56
CA GLY A 147 -19.98 -4.95 2.83
C GLY A 147 -21.26 -5.74 3.13
N TRP A 148 -22.44 -5.18 2.83
CA TRP A 148 -23.71 -5.90 2.94
C TRP A 148 -23.85 -7.04 1.92
N TRP A 149 -23.06 -7.02 0.84
CA TRP A 149 -23.06 -8.04 -0.22
C TRP A 149 -22.04 -9.17 -0.02
N ASP A 150 -21.05 -9.00 0.85
CA ASP A 150 -19.94 -9.95 1.01
C ASP A 150 -19.83 -10.53 2.43
N GLY A 151 -20.87 -10.34 3.25
CA GLY A 151 -20.91 -10.80 4.64
C GLY A 151 -20.00 -10.02 5.60
N GLY A 152 -19.24 -9.04 5.12
CA GLY A 152 -18.38 -8.17 5.90
C GLY A 152 -19.02 -6.81 6.18
N LEU A 153 -20.27 -6.81 6.64
CA LEU A 153 -21.05 -5.60 6.91
C LEU A 153 -20.32 -4.69 7.90
N THR A 154 -19.97 -3.50 7.44
CA THR A 154 -19.30 -2.47 8.24
C THR A 154 -20.17 -1.23 8.24
N ALA A 155 -20.57 -0.78 9.43
CA ALA A 155 -21.25 0.49 9.66
C ALA A 155 -20.54 1.25 10.79
N ARG A 156 -19.64 2.17 10.43
CA ARG A 156 -18.77 2.90 11.35
C ARG A 156 -18.80 4.40 11.07
N ASP A 157 -18.67 5.21 12.12
CA ASP A 157 -18.40 6.65 12.02
C ASP A 157 -16.97 6.91 12.48
N TYR A 158 -16.11 7.33 11.56
CA TYR A 158 -14.71 7.61 11.81
C TYR A 158 -14.46 9.09 12.09
N PHE A 159 -13.50 9.37 12.96
CA PHE A 159 -13.12 10.70 13.40
C PHE A 159 -11.60 10.81 13.49
N ILE A 160 -11.06 11.97 13.15
CA ILE A 160 -9.68 12.32 13.49
C ILE A 160 -9.71 12.89 14.90
N ALA A 161 -8.90 12.32 15.79
CA ALA A 161 -8.79 12.73 17.18
C ALA A 161 -7.35 13.07 17.54
N GLY A 162 -7.15 14.14 18.30
CA GLY A 162 -5.85 14.57 18.80
C GLY A 162 -5.64 14.21 20.26
N LEU A 163 -4.42 13.76 20.58
CA LEU A 163 -3.93 13.69 21.95
C LEU A 163 -3.41 15.06 22.40
N PRO A 164 -3.36 15.33 23.72
CA PRO A 164 -2.72 16.54 24.25
C PRO A 164 -1.26 16.71 23.83
N SER A 165 -0.55 15.63 23.49
CA SER A 165 0.82 15.65 22.97
C SER A 165 0.94 16.17 21.54
N GLY A 166 -0.18 16.38 20.82
CA GLY A 166 -0.21 16.77 19.41
C GLY A 166 -0.28 15.59 18.42
N HIS A 167 -0.15 14.35 18.89
CA HIS A 167 -0.32 13.18 18.03
C HIS A 167 -1.77 13.04 17.55
N LEU A 168 -1.93 12.66 16.29
CA LEU A 168 -3.22 12.47 15.65
C LEU A 168 -3.50 10.98 15.46
N CYS A 169 -4.71 10.57 15.80
CA CYS A 169 -5.17 9.20 15.68
C CYS A 169 -6.54 9.16 14.98
N TRP A 170 -6.83 8.02 14.38
CA TRP A 170 -8.08 7.78 13.68
C TRP A 170 -8.90 6.80 14.50
N ILE A 171 -10.06 7.26 14.96
CA ILE A 171 -10.92 6.49 15.85
C ILE A 171 -12.30 6.34 15.23
N PHE A 172 -13.08 5.34 15.64
CA PHE A 172 -14.45 5.20 15.18
C PHE A 172 -15.40 4.72 16.26
N LYS A 173 -16.69 4.92 15.99
CA LYS A 173 -17.80 4.34 16.74
C LYS A 173 -18.62 3.42 15.82
N PRO A 174 -18.81 2.14 16.17
CA PRO A 174 -19.75 1.27 15.45
C PRO A 174 -21.18 1.80 15.57
N ARG A 175 -21.95 1.74 14.48
CA ARG A 175 -23.40 2.04 14.50
C ARG A 175 -24.28 0.81 14.64
N LEU A 176 -23.76 -0.37 14.30
CA LEU A 176 -24.44 -1.64 14.51
C LEU A 176 -23.81 -2.34 15.72
N PRO A 177 -24.62 -2.96 16.60
CA PRO A 177 -24.09 -3.78 17.68
C PRO A 177 -23.34 -4.96 17.06
N ALA A 178 -22.05 -5.11 17.36
CA ALA A 178 -21.36 -6.36 17.07
C ALA A 178 -21.97 -7.47 17.93
N ALA A 179 -21.89 -8.73 17.48
CA ALA A 179 -22.37 -9.90 18.19
C ALA A 179 -21.79 -10.07 19.63
N ALA A 180 -20.78 -9.28 20.00
CA ALA A 180 -20.14 -9.26 21.31
C ALA A 180 -20.17 -7.86 21.99
N GLY A 181 -21.34 -7.22 22.08
CA GLY A 181 -21.54 -6.07 22.98
C GLY A 181 -20.67 -4.84 22.70
N ALA A 182 -20.18 -4.68 21.46
CA ALA A 182 -19.22 -3.65 21.05
C ALA A 182 -19.84 -2.25 20.89
N GLY A 183 -20.51 -1.75 21.94
CA GLY A 183 -20.75 -0.33 22.08
C GLY A 183 -19.46 0.35 22.55
N GLY A 184 -19.05 1.43 21.90
CA GLY A 184 -17.90 2.23 22.35
C GLY A 184 -17.02 2.75 21.23
N TRP A 185 -15.90 3.32 21.61
CA TRP A 185 -14.92 3.89 20.70
C TRP A 185 -13.80 2.90 20.43
N PHE A 186 -13.27 2.93 19.22
CA PHE A 186 -12.14 2.10 18.80
C PHE A 186 -11.09 2.95 18.11
N LEU A 187 -9.82 2.66 18.35
CA LEU A 187 -8.69 3.19 17.63
C LEU A 187 -8.42 2.31 16.41
N GLN A 188 -8.43 2.91 15.21
CA GLN A 188 -8.14 2.23 13.94
C GLN A 188 -6.68 2.43 13.53
N GLY A 189 -6.09 3.60 13.78
CA GLY A 189 -4.78 3.92 13.22
C GLY A 189 -4.22 5.27 13.66
N TRP A 190 -3.04 5.59 13.14
CA TRP A 190 -2.26 6.76 13.51
C TRP A 190 -1.90 7.59 12.27
N PHE A 191 -1.96 8.91 12.42
CA PHE A 191 -1.40 9.84 11.46
C PHE A 191 0.04 10.15 11.89
N GLY A 192 0.95 10.25 10.91
CA GLY A 192 2.37 10.54 11.10
C GLY A 192 2.77 11.82 10.37
#